data_AF-A0A833WB87-F1
#
_entry.id   AF-A0A833WB87-F1
#
_cell.length_a   1.000
_cell.length_b   1.000
_cell.length_c   1.000
_cell.angle_alpha   90.00
_cell.angle_beta   90.00
_cell.angle_gamma   90.00
#
_symmetry.space_group_name_H-M   'P 1'
#
loop_
_entity.id
_entity.type
_entity.pdbx_description
1 polymer ?
#
loop_
_entity_poly.entity_id
_entity_poly.type
_entity_poly.pdbx_seq_one_letter_code
_entity_poly.pdbx_strand_id
1 'polypeptide(L)'
;MAPRGMDIWSVEGIASTIFFYLDLSTFDALSHFIQAVPELRTYLSDGTLWTQLSQVHFGGRRSPRLAVEEFLQSLDDRKRFDELVTVLSGDIQHIKDIDGQLLDGIAFPTNPHLTNHHVGAAAVVFARAGHALDGFIRDPSFRGVRPVGSVVVTPDFEAGVSKLIHCVGPSIHMENCYELLSTTYRRAMEAMLREGLQCVIVASVSTGSLGVPPKEGGLVAMRAI
;
A
#
# COMPACT_ATOMS: atom_id res chain seq x y z
N MET A 1 -41.96 -11.30 -19.02
CA MET A 1 -40.72 -11.99 -19.42
C MET A 1 -39.75 -10.95 -19.93
N ALA A 2 -38.74 -10.60 -19.13
CA ALA A 2 -37.64 -9.71 -19.55
C ALA A 2 -36.46 -10.57 -20.07
N PRO A 3 -35.74 -10.16 -21.12
CA PRO A 3 -34.58 -10.89 -21.58
C PRO A 3 -33.37 -10.68 -20.66
N ARG A 4 -32.54 -11.74 -20.60
CA ARG A 4 -31.34 -11.90 -19.77
C ARG A 4 -30.24 -10.88 -20.10
N GLY A 5 -29.49 -10.52 -19.07
CA GLY A 5 -28.45 -9.50 -19.06
C GLY A 5 -27.35 -9.73 -20.09
N MET A 6 -27.12 -8.70 -20.90
CA MET A 6 -25.78 -8.36 -21.35
C MET A 6 -25.13 -7.58 -20.22
N ASP A 7 -24.09 -8.15 -19.60
CA ASP A 7 -23.21 -7.38 -18.73
C ASP A 7 -22.55 -6.28 -19.57
N ILE A 8 -23.07 -5.07 -19.42
CA ILE A 8 -22.48 -3.86 -20.00
C ILE A 8 -21.19 -3.62 -19.23
N TRP A 9 -20.08 -4.14 -19.72
CA TRP A 9 -18.76 -3.69 -19.28
C TRP A 9 -18.68 -2.20 -19.59
N SER A 10 -18.54 -1.35 -18.56
CA SER A 10 -18.26 0.07 -18.77
C SER A 10 -16.99 0.16 -19.60
N VAL A 11 -17.09 0.60 -20.85
CA VAL A 11 -15.93 0.64 -21.73
C VAL A 11 -14.92 1.66 -21.25
N GLU A 12 -15.35 2.63 -20.44
CA GLU A 12 -14.45 3.48 -19.68
C GLU A 12 -13.58 2.69 -18.69
N GLY A 13 -14.12 1.65 -18.05
CA GLY A 13 -13.36 0.75 -17.19
C GLY A 13 -12.35 -0.10 -17.96
N ILE A 14 -12.71 -0.60 -19.14
CA ILE A 14 -11.79 -1.34 -20.02
C ILE A 14 -10.71 -0.40 -20.58
N ALA A 15 -11.08 0.80 -21.04
CA ALA A 15 -10.15 1.80 -21.54
C ALA A 15 -9.20 2.28 -20.45
N SER A 16 -9.71 2.55 -19.25
CA SER A 16 -8.90 2.90 -18.07
C SER A 16 -7.94 1.76 -17.71
N THR A 17 -8.38 0.51 -17.82
CA THR A 17 -7.51 -0.66 -17.59
C THR A 17 -6.42 -0.73 -18.66
N ILE A 18 -6.76 -0.53 -19.93
CA ILE A 18 -5.80 -0.49 -21.03
C ILE A 18 -4.77 0.62 -20.81
N PHE A 19 -5.21 1.85 -20.51
CA PHE A 19 -4.31 2.98 -20.24
C PHE A 19 -3.44 2.77 -18.99
N PHE A 20 -3.96 2.12 -17.95
CA PHE A 20 -3.22 1.79 -16.74
C PHE A 20 -2.06 0.81 -17.00
N TYR A 21 -2.16 -0.01 -18.04
CA TYR A 21 -1.10 -0.97 -18.43
C TYR A 21 -0.16 -0.45 -19.51
N LEU A 22 -0.36 0.76 -20.04
CA LEU A 22 0.58 1.36 -20.98
C LEU A 22 1.75 2.00 -20.22
N ASP A 23 2.97 1.63 -20.59
CA ASP A 23 4.14 2.37 -20.13
C ASP A 23 4.25 3.75 -20.82
N LEU A 24 5.03 4.65 -20.23
CA LEU A 24 5.27 6.02 -20.73
C LEU A 24 5.70 6.04 -22.20
N SER A 25 6.54 5.08 -22.62
CA SER A 25 7.06 5.02 -23.98
C SER A 25 5.98 4.66 -25.01
N THR A 26 5.06 3.79 -24.62
CA THR A 26 3.92 3.35 -25.44
C THR A 26 2.87 4.47 -25.52
N PHE A 27 2.66 5.20 -24.43
CA PHE A 27 1.80 6.38 -24.43
C PHE A 27 2.35 7.50 -25.33
N ASP A 28 3.65 7.82 -25.23
CA ASP A 28 4.29 8.82 -26.09
C ASP A 28 4.24 8.41 -27.56
N ALA A 29 4.46 7.13 -27.87
CA ALA A 29 4.32 6.62 -29.24
C ALA A 29 2.89 6.76 -29.78
N LEU A 30 1.88 6.47 -28.95
CA LEU A 30 0.47 6.65 -29.31
C LEU A 30 0.11 8.13 -29.49
N SER A 31 0.57 9.00 -28.59
CA SER A 31 0.39 10.44 -28.68
C SER A 31 1.03 11.00 -29.95
N HIS A 32 2.27 10.62 -30.24
CA HIS A 32 2.98 11.03 -31.44
C HIS A 32 2.30 10.52 -32.71
N PHE A 33 1.82 9.26 -32.73
CA PHE A 33 1.07 8.70 -33.85
C PHE A 33 -0.23 9.47 -34.09
N ILE A 34 -1.00 9.75 -33.04
CA ILE A 34 -2.23 10.55 -33.11
C ILE A 34 -1.93 11.95 -33.64
N GLN A 35 -0.87 12.60 -33.18
CA GLN A 35 -0.45 13.93 -33.64
C GLN A 35 0.07 13.91 -35.08
N ALA A 36 0.67 12.82 -35.53
CA ALA A 36 1.20 12.69 -36.89
C ALA A 36 0.10 12.50 -37.95
N VAL A 37 -1.12 12.13 -37.55
CA VAL A 37 -2.25 11.86 -38.47
C VAL A 37 -3.35 12.93 -38.28
N PRO A 38 -3.42 13.95 -39.14
CA PRO A 38 -4.41 15.05 -39.04
C PRO A 38 -5.87 14.57 -38.98
N GLU A 39 -6.19 13.49 -39.66
CA GLU A 39 -7.51 12.87 -39.68
C GLU A 39 -7.89 12.38 -38.28
N LEU A 40 -6.97 11.72 -37.58
CA LEU A 40 -7.18 11.26 -36.20
C LEU A 40 -7.37 12.42 -35.23
N ARG A 41 -6.63 13.52 -35.40
CA ARG A 41 -6.85 14.74 -34.60
C ARG A 41 -8.25 15.30 -34.79
N THR A 42 -8.74 15.29 -36.02
CA THR A 42 -10.09 15.76 -36.37
C THR A 42 -11.15 14.86 -35.72
N TYR A 43 -10.97 13.54 -35.80
CA TYR A 43 -11.85 12.56 -35.15
C TYR A 43 -11.83 12.66 -33.61
N LEU A 44 -10.66 12.83 -32.99
CA LEU A 44 -10.53 12.95 -31.53
C LEU A 44 -11.11 14.26 -30.98
N SER A 45 -11.14 15.31 -31.81
CA SER A 45 -11.68 16.62 -31.44
C SER A 45 -13.19 16.74 -31.69
N ASP A 46 -13.81 15.78 -32.40
CA ASP A 46 -15.25 15.80 -32.70
C ASP A 46 -16.07 15.30 -31.52
N GLY A 47 -16.42 16.22 -30.62
CA GLY A 47 -17.24 15.93 -29.44
C GLY A 47 -18.63 15.37 -29.77
N THR A 48 -19.18 15.65 -30.95
CA THR A 48 -20.49 15.14 -31.39
C THR A 48 -20.38 13.65 -31.73
N LEU A 49 -19.34 13.29 -32.49
CA LEU A 49 -19.02 11.90 -32.81
C LEU A 49 -18.76 11.09 -31.53
N TRP A 50 -17.97 11.58 -30.60
CA TRP A 50 -17.71 10.88 -29.33
C TRP A 50 -18.97 10.70 -28.48
N THR A 51 -19.86 11.68 -28.49
CA THR A 51 -21.16 11.58 -27.82
C THR A 51 -22.00 10.47 -28.45
N GLN A 52 -22.06 10.42 -29.79
CA GLN A 52 -22.78 9.37 -30.52
C GLN A 52 -22.17 7.99 -30.28
N LEU A 53 -20.85 7.84 -30.42
CA LEU A 53 -20.14 6.58 -30.19
C LEU A 53 -20.34 6.08 -28.75
N SER A 54 -20.32 6.98 -27.76
CA SER A 54 -20.57 6.62 -26.35
C SER A 54 -22.00 6.10 -26.11
N GLN A 55 -22.99 6.64 -26.83
CA GLN A 55 -24.38 6.19 -26.72
C GLN A 55 -24.60 4.86 -27.46
N VAL A 56 -24.03 4.73 -28.66
CA VAL A 56 -24.24 3.56 -29.54
C VAL A 56 -23.49 2.33 -29.04
N HIS A 57 -22.25 2.50 -28.57
CA HIS A 57 -21.40 1.36 -28.20
C HIS A 57 -21.30 1.14 -26.69
N PHE A 58 -21.46 2.19 -25.88
CA PHE A 58 -21.13 2.15 -24.45
C PHE A 58 -22.30 2.45 -23.50
N GLY A 59 -23.52 2.61 -24.03
CA GLY A 59 -24.75 2.63 -23.21
C GLY A 59 -25.09 3.96 -22.53
N GLY A 60 -24.39 5.06 -22.82
CA GLY A 60 -24.73 6.41 -22.36
C GLY A 60 -23.99 6.92 -21.12
N ARG A 61 -24.09 8.24 -20.91
CA ARG A 61 -23.37 9.17 -19.99
C ARG A 61 -22.06 8.63 -19.37
N ARG A 62 -20.95 9.29 -19.77
CA ARG A 62 -19.64 9.23 -19.08
C ARG A 62 -19.82 9.29 -17.56
N SER A 63 -19.20 8.34 -16.86
CA SER A 63 -19.13 8.35 -15.40
C SER A 63 -18.41 9.61 -14.90
N PRO A 64 -19.03 10.43 -14.04
CA PRO A 64 -18.36 11.56 -13.39
C PRO A 64 -17.22 11.13 -12.46
N ARG A 65 -17.18 9.86 -12.04
CA ARG A 65 -16.13 9.23 -11.20
C ARG A 65 -14.89 8.77 -11.97
N LEU A 66 -14.72 9.27 -13.19
CA LEU A 66 -13.51 9.12 -13.99
C LEU A 66 -13.14 10.52 -14.48
N ALA A 67 -13.19 11.47 -13.56
CA ALA A 67 -12.82 12.84 -13.86
C ALA A 67 -11.32 12.89 -14.15
N VAL A 68 -10.92 13.71 -15.13
CA VAL A 68 -9.50 13.97 -15.42
C VAL A 68 -8.76 14.38 -14.14
N GLU A 69 -9.43 15.03 -13.20
CA GLU A 69 -8.94 15.39 -11.87
C GLU A 69 -8.51 14.17 -11.03
N GLU A 70 -9.31 13.09 -10.97
CA GLU A 70 -8.96 11.87 -10.23
C GLU A 70 -7.77 11.14 -10.89
N PHE A 71 -7.69 11.19 -12.22
CA PHE A 71 -6.55 10.65 -12.95
C PHE A 71 -5.26 11.44 -12.71
N LEU A 72 -5.31 12.78 -12.81
CA LEU A 72 -4.17 13.64 -12.51
C LEU A 72 -3.73 13.49 -11.05
N GLN A 73 -4.68 13.40 -10.12
CA GLN A 73 -4.40 13.10 -8.71
C GLN A 73 -3.67 11.76 -8.57
N SER A 74 -4.07 10.72 -9.29
CA SER A 74 -3.40 9.42 -9.24
C SER A 74 -1.96 9.45 -9.78
N LEU A 75 -1.67 10.31 -10.77
CA LEU A 75 -0.31 10.50 -11.28
C LEU A 75 0.57 11.24 -10.27
N ASP A 76 0.03 12.28 -9.64
CA ASP A 76 0.72 13.01 -8.57
C ASP A 76 0.97 12.12 -7.36
N ASP A 77 -0.03 11.32 -6.96
CA ASP A 77 0.09 10.34 -5.87
C ASP A 77 1.15 9.29 -6.20
N ARG A 78 1.18 8.78 -7.44
CA ARG A 78 2.18 7.81 -7.87
C ARG A 78 3.60 8.39 -7.82
N LYS A 79 3.78 9.61 -8.35
CA LYS A 79 5.07 10.29 -8.32
C LYS A 79 5.53 10.49 -6.87
N ARG A 80 4.63 10.93 -6.00
CA ARG A 80 4.91 11.15 -4.59
C ARG A 80 5.23 9.85 -3.86
N PHE A 81 4.55 8.76 -4.19
CA PHE A 81 4.86 7.43 -3.68
C PHE A 81 6.28 7.01 -4.10
N ASP A 82 6.64 7.17 -5.37
CA ASP A 82 7.96 6.82 -5.88
C ASP A 82 9.09 7.71 -5.27
N GLU A 83 8.77 8.93 -4.84
CA GLU A 83 9.69 9.83 -4.12
C GLU A 83 9.83 9.49 -2.62
N LEU A 84 8.78 8.96 -1.98
CA LEU A 84 8.73 8.76 -0.53
C LEU A 84 8.92 7.31 -0.08
N VAL A 85 8.69 6.33 -0.96
CA VAL A 85 8.73 4.91 -0.63
C VAL A 85 9.89 4.24 -1.34
N THR A 86 10.85 3.74 -0.55
CA THR A 86 12.00 3.00 -1.05
C THR A 86 12.00 1.57 -0.52
N VAL A 87 12.24 0.60 -1.40
CA VAL A 87 12.44 -0.80 -1.01
C VAL A 87 13.93 -1.06 -0.81
N LEU A 88 14.31 -1.39 0.41
CA LEU A 88 15.70 -1.62 0.78
C LEU A 88 15.95 -3.09 1.11
N SER A 89 17.04 -3.64 0.58
CA SER A 89 17.63 -4.86 1.12
C SER A 89 18.54 -4.48 2.28
N GLY A 90 18.29 -5.00 3.47
CA GLY A 90 19.08 -4.63 4.64
C GLY A 90 18.71 -5.41 5.89
N ASP A 91 19.45 -5.14 6.96
CA ASP A 91 19.22 -5.70 8.29
C ASP A 91 18.65 -4.65 9.24
N ILE A 92 17.43 -4.89 9.69
CA ILE A 92 16.72 -4.05 10.66
C ILE A 92 17.49 -3.90 11.98
N GLN A 93 18.42 -4.81 12.30
CA GLN A 93 19.28 -4.70 13.48
C GLN A 93 20.22 -3.50 13.42
N HIS A 94 20.68 -3.14 12.21
CA HIS A 94 21.84 -2.27 12.03
C HIS A 94 21.52 -0.97 11.28
N ILE A 95 20.43 -0.93 10.53
CA ILE A 95 20.00 0.28 9.85
C ILE A 95 19.67 1.41 10.85
N LYS A 96 20.12 2.63 10.56
CA LYS A 96 19.97 3.82 11.41
C LYS A 96 19.43 5.03 10.66
N ASP A 97 19.64 5.08 9.36
CA ASP A 97 19.20 6.15 8.48
C ASP A 97 18.83 5.59 7.09
N ILE A 98 18.06 6.38 6.36
CA ILE A 98 17.81 6.20 4.92
C ILE A 98 18.32 7.47 4.26
N ASP A 99 19.33 7.34 3.38
CA ASP A 99 19.96 8.46 2.67
C ASP A 99 20.37 9.63 3.58
N GLY A 100 20.90 9.33 4.78
CA GLY A 100 21.33 10.31 5.76
C GLY A 100 20.22 10.88 6.66
N GLN A 101 18.95 10.55 6.40
CA GLN A 101 17.85 10.87 7.31
C GLN A 101 17.72 9.79 8.39
N LEU A 102 17.95 10.17 9.65
CA LEU A 102 17.84 9.26 10.78
C LEU A 102 16.43 8.66 10.91
N LEU A 103 16.37 7.38 11.24
CA LEU A 103 15.13 6.68 11.53
C LEU A 103 14.49 7.22 12.82
N ASP A 104 13.20 7.51 12.77
CA ASP A 104 12.41 7.87 13.94
C ASP A 104 11.32 6.83 14.28
N GLY A 105 11.10 5.85 13.41
CA GLY A 105 10.20 4.73 13.68
C GLY A 105 10.67 3.38 13.14
N ILE A 106 10.27 2.31 13.82
CA ILE A 106 10.39 0.93 13.33
C ILE A 106 9.04 0.23 13.42
N ALA A 107 8.45 -0.12 12.27
CA ALA A 107 7.29 -0.98 12.20
C ALA A 107 7.69 -2.42 11.89
N PHE A 108 7.18 -3.36 12.70
CA PHE A 108 7.62 -4.76 12.61
C PHE A 108 6.50 -5.74 12.96
N PRO A 109 6.49 -6.94 12.35
CA PRO A 109 5.54 -7.98 12.70
C PRO A 109 5.79 -8.50 14.10
N THR A 110 4.71 -8.68 14.87
CA THR A 110 4.72 -9.33 16.18
C THR A 110 3.52 -10.26 16.34
N ASN A 111 3.52 -11.05 17.42
CA ASN A 111 2.39 -11.90 17.78
C ASN A 111 1.31 -11.11 18.56
N PRO A 112 0.08 -11.65 18.71
CA PRO A 112 -1.00 -10.99 19.45
C PRO A 112 -0.70 -10.61 20.90
N HIS A 113 0.28 -11.23 21.56
CA HIS A 113 0.69 -10.87 22.93
C HIS A 113 1.81 -9.83 22.96
N LEU A 114 2.31 -9.42 21.80
CA LEU A 114 3.43 -8.50 21.59
C LEU A 114 4.76 -9.02 22.14
N THR A 115 4.85 -10.25 22.66
CA THR A 115 6.01 -10.76 23.37
C THR A 115 7.15 -11.18 22.44
N ASN A 116 8.39 -11.16 22.94
CA ASN A 116 9.52 -11.70 22.19
C ASN A 116 9.48 -13.24 22.15
N HIS A 117 9.42 -13.82 20.96
CA HIS A 117 9.58 -15.28 20.74
C HIS A 117 11.00 -15.65 20.29
N HIS A 118 11.92 -14.68 20.30
CA HIS A 118 13.33 -14.85 19.92
C HIS A 118 13.55 -15.34 18.47
N VAL A 119 12.59 -15.04 17.59
CA VAL A 119 12.67 -15.29 16.14
C VAL A 119 12.22 -14.08 15.32
N GLY A 120 12.73 -13.99 14.08
CA GLY A 120 12.31 -13.02 13.08
C GLY A 120 12.55 -11.55 13.45
N ALA A 121 11.84 -10.65 12.77
CA ALA A 121 12.00 -9.20 12.96
C ALA A 121 11.72 -8.75 14.40
N ALA A 122 10.72 -9.34 15.07
CA ALA A 122 10.42 -9.02 16.47
C ALA A 122 11.65 -9.24 17.36
N ALA A 123 12.34 -10.39 17.25
CA ALA A 123 13.50 -10.66 18.09
C ALA A 123 14.62 -9.63 17.91
N VAL A 124 14.85 -9.21 16.67
CA VAL A 124 15.85 -8.20 16.33
C VAL A 124 15.46 -6.84 16.92
N VAL A 125 14.20 -6.43 16.80
CA VAL A 125 13.72 -5.16 17.37
C VAL A 125 13.77 -5.18 18.90
N PHE A 126 13.42 -6.30 19.53
CA PHE A 126 13.58 -6.46 20.98
C PHE A 126 15.04 -6.41 21.42
N ALA A 127 15.94 -7.03 20.66
CA ALA A 127 17.37 -6.93 20.93
C ALA A 127 17.87 -5.49 20.83
N ARG A 128 17.35 -4.71 19.87
CA ARG A 128 17.62 -3.26 19.79
C ARG A 128 17.06 -2.49 20.97
N ALA A 129 15.81 -2.75 21.36
CA ALA A 129 15.10 -2.00 22.40
C ALA A 129 15.58 -2.31 23.83
N GLY A 130 16.29 -3.42 24.03
CA GLY A 130 16.78 -3.86 25.32
C GLY A 130 15.68 -4.42 26.23
N HIS A 131 16.06 -4.81 27.46
CA HIS A 131 15.17 -5.49 28.41
C HIS A 131 13.98 -4.63 28.89
N ALA A 132 14.05 -3.30 28.72
CA ALA A 132 12.98 -2.41 29.13
C ALA A 132 11.68 -2.65 28.33
N LEU A 133 11.79 -3.02 27.04
CA LEU A 133 10.63 -3.38 26.22
C LEU A 133 9.95 -4.66 26.74
N ASP A 134 10.73 -5.68 27.12
CA ASP A 134 10.20 -6.91 27.72
C ASP A 134 9.45 -6.61 29.03
N GLY A 135 10.03 -5.76 29.88
CA GLY A 135 9.40 -5.33 31.13
C GLY A 135 8.07 -4.61 30.87
N PHE A 136 8.07 -3.66 29.93
CA PHE A 136 6.88 -2.89 29.57
C PHE A 136 5.74 -3.77 29.03
N ILE A 137 6.06 -4.74 28.16
CA ILE A 137 5.04 -5.62 27.56
C ILE A 137 4.47 -6.62 28.58
N ARG A 138 5.29 -7.05 29.55
CA ARG A 138 4.88 -7.98 30.61
C ARG A 138 4.13 -7.30 31.75
N ASP A 139 4.17 -5.97 31.83
CA ASP A 139 3.48 -5.22 32.88
C ASP A 139 1.98 -5.55 32.89
N PRO A 140 1.37 -5.92 34.04
CA PRO A 140 -0.05 -6.25 34.13
C PRO A 140 -1.01 -5.17 33.63
N SER A 141 -0.63 -3.89 33.68
CA SER A 141 -1.45 -2.78 33.20
C SER A 141 -1.43 -2.63 31.67
N PHE A 142 -0.40 -3.16 31.01
CA PHE A 142 -0.26 -3.10 29.55
C PHE A 142 -0.53 -4.45 28.86
N ARG A 143 -0.11 -5.56 29.47
CA ARG A 143 -0.18 -6.90 28.87
C ARG A 143 -1.59 -7.27 28.45
N GLY A 144 -1.71 -8.03 27.37
CA GLY A 144 -2.99 -8.57 26.90
C GLY A 144 -2.92 -9.01 25.45
N VAL A 145 -4.00 -9.64 24.98
CA VAL A 145 -4.13 -10.03 23.57
C VAL A 145 -4.53 -8.82 22.74
N ARG A 146 -3.93 -8.69 21.56
CA ARG A 146 -4.29 -7.72 20.54
C ARG A 146 -4.94 -8.44 19.36
N PRO A 147 -6.01 -7.89 18.78
CA PRO A 147 -6.67 -8.54 17.65
C PRO A 147 -5.72 -8.57 16.44
N VAL A 148 -5.83 -9.63 15.64
CA VAL A 148 -5.15 -9.69 14.33
C VAL A 148 -5.64 -8.52 13.47
N GLY A 149 -4.73 -7.91 12.70
CA GLY A 149 -5.01 -6.69 11.95
C GLY A 149 -4.77 -5.41 12.74
N SER A 150 -4.35 -5.48 14.01
CA SER A 150 -4.11 -4.30 14.86
C SER A 150 -2.65 -3.86 14.87
N VAL A 151 -2.46 -2.62 15.33
CA VAL A 151 -1.16 -1.99 15.51
C VAL A 151 -1.11 -1.35 16.89
N VAL A 152 0.01 -1.51 17.57
CA VAL A 152 0.27 -0.90 18.89
C VAL A 152 1.56 -0.11 18.83
N VAL A 153 1.56 1.11 19.36
CA VAL A 153 2.76 1.95 19.45
C VAL A 153 3.31 1.90 20.87
N THR A 154 4.62 1.77 20.99
CA THR A 154 5.35 1.91 22.26
C THR A 154 6.47 2.95 22.11
N PRO A 155 7.03 3.44 23.23
CA PRO A 155 8.31 4.14 23.20
C PRO A 155 9.41 3.32 22.50
N ASP A 156 10.50 4.01 22.19
CA ASP A 156 11.72 3.49 21.59
C ASP A 156 12.57 2.61 22.52
N PHE A 157 12.58 2.93 23.81
CA PHE A 157 13.50 2.34 24.77
C PHE A 157 14.96 2.58 24.33
N GLU A 158 15.74 1.54 24.07
CA GLU A 158 17.12 1.67 23.57
C GLU A 158 17.22 1.40 22.06
N ALA A 159 16.09 1.34 21.33
CA ALA A 159 16.05 0.89 19.95
C ALA A 159 16.74 1.83 18.94
N GLY A 160 17.12 3.04 19.36
CA GLY A 160 17.77 4.03 18.52
C GLY A 160 16.84 4.68 17.50
N VAL A 161 15.56 4.79 17.83
CA VAL A 161 14.50 5.51 17.08
C VAL A 161 13.62 6.27 18.07
N SER A 162 12.50 6.88 17.66
CA SER A 162 11.58 7.56 18.60
C SER A 162 10.37 6.70 18.98
N LYS A 163 9.93 5.80 18.09
CA LYS A 163 8.76 4.93 18.30
C LYS A 163 8.95 3.53 17.74
N LEU A 164 8.34 2.57 18.41
CA LEU A 164 8.19 1.19 17.93
C LEU A 164 6.73 0.92 17.59
N ILE A 165 6.49 0.38 16.40
CA ILE A 165 5.15 0.10 15.85
C ILE A 165 5.00 -1.41 15.69
N HIS A 166 4.25 -2.01 16.62
CA HIS A 166 4.00 -3.44 16.69
C HIS A 166 2.83 -3.81 15.79
N CYS A 167 3.10 -4.52 14.70
CA CYS A 167 2.09 -4.94 13.73
C CYS A 167 1.64 -6.39 13.98
N VAL A 168 0.38 -6.59 14.35
CA VAL A 168 -0.19 -7.92 14.58
C VAL A 168 -0.79 -8.45 13.29
N GLY A 169 0.05 -9.07 12.46
CA GLY A 169 -0.33 -9.58 11.15
C GLY A 169 -1.13 -10.90 11.19
N PRO A 170 -1.91 -11.21 10.13
CA PRO A 170 -2.66 -12.46 10.01
C PRO A 170 -1.80 -13.64 9.56
N SER A 171 -2.25 -14.86 9.90
CA SER A 171 -1.75 -16.09 9.29
C SER A 171 -2.42 -16.32 7.93
N ILE A 172 -1.69 -16.92 6.99
CA ILE A 172 -2.21 -17.33 5.67
C ILE A 172 -3.42 -18.27 5.76
N HIS A 173 -3.59 -18.96 6.89
CA HIS A 173 -4.71 -19.87 7.12
C HIS A 173 -6.01 -19.18 7.55
N MET A 174 -6.00 -17.86 7.78
CA MET A 174 -7.22 -17.10 8.08
C MET A 174 -7.97 -16.77 6.79
N GLU A 175 -9.28 -16.96 6.76
CA GLU A 175 -10.12 -16.74 5.56
C GLU A 175 -9.97 -15.31 4.99
N ASN A 176 -9.86 -14.31 5.86
CA ASN A 176 -9.69 -12.90 5.52
C ASN A 176 -8.23 -12.41 5.63
N CYS A 177 -7.25 -13.30 5.44
CA CYS A 177 -5.82 -12.98 5.62
C CYS A 177 -5.39 -11.71 4.88
N TYR A 178 -5.63 -11.60 3.57
CA TYR A 178 -5.15 -10.45 2.80
C TYR A 178 -5.84 -9.14 3.16
N GLU A 179 -7.13 -9.19 3.55
CA GLU A 179 -7.88 -8.01 4.03
C GLU A 179 -7.35 -7.52 5.39
N LEU A 180 -7.07 -8.45 6.31
CA LEU A 180 -6.46 -8.15 7.60
C LEU A 180 -5.03 -7.64 7.44
N LEU A 181 -4.26 -8.18 6.48
CA LEU A 181 -2.91 -7.73 6.19
C LEU A 181 -2.92 -6.29 5.64
N SER A 182 -3.80 -5.99 4.68
CA SER A 182 -4.03 -4.63 4.17
C SER A 182 -4.43 -3.67 5.31
N THR A 183 -5.35 -4.11 6.16
CA THR A 183 -5.77 -3.34 7.35
C THR A 183 -4.61 -3.08 8.31
N THR A 184 -3.70 -4.06 8.47
CA THR A 184 -2.52 -3.91 9.34
C THR A 184 -1.60 -2.81 8.81
N TYR A 185 -1.27 -2.84 7.50
CA TYR A 185 -0.43 -1.82 6.88
C TYR A 185 -1.06 -0.42 6.95
N ARG A 186 -2.35 -0.28 6.61
CA ARG A 186 -3.05 1.01 6.72
C ARG A 186 -3.00 1.55 8.15
N ARG A 187 -3.25 0.72 9.15
CA ARG A 187 -3.19 1.13 10.56
C ARG A 187 -1.77 1.48 11.01
N ALA A 188 -0.75 0.86 10.43
CA ALA A 188 0.63 1.22 10.67
C ALA A 188 0.93 2.62 10.10
N MET A 189 0.51 2.91 8.88
CA MET A 189 0.64 4.25 8.28
C MET A 189 -0.10 5.32 9.10
N GLU A 190 -1.33 5.02 9.53
CA GLU A 190 -2.08 5.92 10.42
C GLU A 190 -1.38 6.14 11.77
N ALA A 191 -0.72 5.11 12.32
CA ALA A 191 0.06 5.25 13.54
C ALA A 191 1.28 6.15 13.31
N MET A 192 2.00 5.98 12.20
CA MET A 192 3.13 6.85 11.85
C MET A 192 2.70 8.32 11.73
N LEU A 193 1.58 8.58 11.04
CA LEU A 193 1.02 9.92 10.90
C LEU A 193 0.60 10.52 12.26
N ARG A 194 -0.10 9.75 13.10
CA ARG A 194 -0.53 10.22 14.44
C ARG A 194 0.64 10.54 15.35
N GLU A 195 1.71 9.77 15.27
CA GLU A 195 2.93 9.97 16.06
C GLU A 195 3.88 11.01 15.45
N GLY A 196 3.56 11.56 14.27
CA GLY A 196 4.34 12.59 13.59
C GLY A 196 5.68 12.10 13.01
N LEU A 197 5.80 10.80 12.73
CA LEU A 197 7.04 10.19 12.25
C LEU A 197 7.34 10.57 10.79
N GLN A 198 8.62 10.73 10.47
CA GLN A 198 9.09 11.19 9.15
C GLN A 198 9.89 10.13 8.40
N CYS A 199 10.65 9.28 9.10
CA CYS A 199 11.50 8.26 8.49
C CYS A 199 11.34 6.92 9.20
N VAL A 200 10.49 6.08 8.62
CA VAL A 200 10.08 4.82 9.24
C VAL A 200 10.44 3.65 8.34
N ILE A 201 11.08 2.64 8.91
CA ILE A 201 11.23 1.35 8.25
C ILE A 201 10.07 0.43 8.60
N VAL A 202 9.58 -0.29 7.60
CA VAL A 202 8.51 -1.27 7.77
C VAL A 202 9.03 -2.64 7.37
N ALA A 203 9.20 -3.54 8.33
CA ALA A 203 9.53 -4.93 8.04
C ALA A 203 8.29 -5.65 7.47
N SER A 204 8.53 -6.57 6.54
CA SER A 204 7.47 -7.32 5.87
C SER A 204 6.61 -8.10 6.88
N VAL A 205 5.32 -7.76 6.93
CA VAL A 205 4.36 -8.37 7.86
C VAL A 205 3.83 -9.69 7.31
N SER A 206 3.75 -10.70 8.17
CA SER A 206 3.21 -12.04 7.90
C SER A 206 3.96 -12.93 6.89
N THR A 207 5.03 -12.47 6.26
CA THR A 207 5.74 -13.25 5.22
C THR A 207 6.76 -14.27 5.75
N GLY A 208 6.89 -14.39 7.07
CA GLY A 208 7.74 -15.37 7.74
C GLY A 208 6.91 -16.54 8.28
N SER A 209 6.96 -16.74 9.60
CA SER A 209 6.27 -17.85 10.29
C SER A 209 4.74 -17.89 10.11
N LEU A 210 4.13 -16.81 9.64
CA LEU A 210 2.69 -16.71 9.39
C LEU A 210 2.31 -17.15 7.96
N GLY A 211 3.28 -17.40 7.09
CA GLY A 211 3.12 -18.14 5.84
C GLY A 211 2.57 -17.37 4.64
N VAL A 212 2.41 -16.04 4.73
CA VAL A 212 2.01 -15.25 3.56
C VAL A 212 3.16 -15.26 2.55
N PRO A 213 2.96 -15.65 1.28
CA PRO A 213 4.08 -15.68 0.35
C PRO A 213 4.59 -14.25 0.07
N PRO A 214 5.92 -14.04 -0.05
CA PRO A 214 6.50 -12.69 -0.11
C PRO A 214 5.98 -11.81 -1.25
N LYS A 215 5.68 -12.38 -2.42
CA LYS A 215 5.18 -11.62 -3.58
C LYS A 215 3.78 -11.07 -3.30
N GLU A 216 2.89 -11.90 -2.79
CA GLU A 216 1.52 -11.58 -2.45
C GLU A 216 1.46 -10.62 -1.27
N GLY A 217 2.28 -10.86 -0.22
CA GLY A 217 2.41 -9.96 0.92
C GLY A 217 2.94 -8.58 0.52
N GLY A 218 3.94 -8.54 -0.36
CA GLY A 218 4.47 -7.29 -0.92
C GLY A 218 3.43 -6.53 -1.75
N LEU A 219 2.64 -7.22 -2.58
CA LEU A 219 1.55 -6.60 -3.33
C LEU A 219 0.48 -5.99 -2.41
N VAL A 220 0.15 -6.64 -1.29
CA VAL A 220 -0.79 -6.08 -0.31
C VAL A 220 -0.18 -4.87 0.39
N ALA A 221 1.10 -4.91 0.76
CA ALA A 221 1.79 -3.78 1.37
C ALA A 221 1.79 -2.55 0.46
N MET A 222 2.24 -2.70 -0.79
CA MET A 222 2.36 -1.61 -1.76
C MET A 222 1.02 -1.03 -2.23
N ARG A 223 -0.09 -1.73 -2.01
CA ARG A 223 -1.44 -1.21 -2.28
C ARG A 223 -2.04 -0.46 -1.09
N ALA A 224 -1.54 -0.73 0.12
CA ALA A 224 -2.07 -0.17 1.36
C ALA A 224 -1.29 1.07 1.82
N ILE A 225 -0.01 1.17 1.43
CA ILE A 225 0.86 2.33 1.57
C ILE A 225 0.59 3.28 0.40
#